data_AF-A0A2S9FE75-F1
#
_entry.id   AF-A0A2S9FE75-F1
#
_cell.length_a   1.000
_cell.length_b   1.000
_cell.length_c   1.000
_cell.angle_alpha   90.00
_cell.angle_beta   90.00
_cell.angle_gamma   90.00
#
_symmetry.space_group_name_H-M   'P 1'
#
loop_
_entity.id
_entity.type
_entity.pdbx_description
1 polymer ?
#
loop_
_entity_poly.entity_id
_entity_poly.type
_entity_poly.pdbx_seq_one_letter_code
_entity_poly.pdbx_strand_id
1 'polypeptide(L)'
;MTEQFHLSRLQVINWGVFDGYHSIPFSSGGALIAGASGSGKSSLLDAISLGFLPFNRRNFNASGDNTAAGSSAGRRTVDKYVRGAWGQRSDGGTSRVMYLRGDGTAWSAVAVTYASDSGR
;
A
#
# COMPACT_ATOMS: atom_id res chain seq x y z
N MET A 1 -17.67 29.57 -8.66
CA MET A 1 -16.90 28.41 -9.14
C MET A 1 -17.00 27.32 -8.09
N THR A 2 -17.20 26.07 -8.51
CA THR A 2 -17.25 24.92 -7.59
C THR A 2 -15.83 24.59 -7.17
N GLU A 3 -15.59 24.53 -5.86
CA GLU A 3 -14.26 24.20 -5.31
C GLU A 3 -13.89 22.75 -5.66
N GLN A 4 -12.67 22.55 -6.19
CA GLN A 4 -12.18 21.23 -6.58
C GLN A 4 -11.04 20.80 -5.66
N PHE A 5 -11.24 19.67 -4.98
CA PHE A 5 -10.20 19.02 -4.19
C PHE A 5 -9.41 18.02 -5.02
N HIS A 6 -8.09 18.04 -4.86
CA HIS A 6 -7.16 17.09 -5.47
C HIS A 6 -6.23 16.51 -4.41
N LEU A 7 -5.77 15.27 -4.64
CA LEU A 7 -4.74 14.65 -3.81
C LEU A 7 -3.45 15.46 -3.94
N SER A 8 -2.92 15.96 -2.83
CA SER A 8 -1.70 16.78 -2.80
C SER A 8 -0.53 16.07 -2.14
N ARG A 9 -0.78 15.13 -1.21
CA ARG A 9 0.27 14.38 -0.52
C ARG A 9 -0.21 13.03 -0.01
N LEU A 10 0.65 12.02 -0.16
CA LEU A 10 0.56 10.74 0.54
C LEU A 10 1.71 10.64 1.53
N GLN A 11 1.41 10.28 2.77
CA GLN A 11 2.40 10.02 3.79
C GLN A 11 2.20 8.60 4.32
N VAL A 12 3.27 7.83 4.36
CA VAL A 12 3.23 6.46 4.86
C VAL A 12 4.35 6.23 5.87
N ILE A 13 4.04 5.46 6.90
CA ILE A 13 5.01 4.91 7.83
C ILE A 13 4.84 3.41 7.84
N ASN A 14 5.93 2.67 7.59
CA ASN A 14 5.95 1.22 7.76
C ASN A 14 4.83 0.50 6.96
N TRP A 15 4.55 0.93 5.73
CA TRP A 15 3.45 0.42 4.91
C TRP A 15 3.96 -0.38 3.71
N GLY A 16 3.60 -1.67 3.63
CA GLY A 16 4.12 -2.57 2.61
C GLY A 16 5.65 -2.61 2.66
N VAL A 17 6.28 -2.46 1.49
CA VAL A 17 7.75 -2.43 1.36
C VAL A 17 8.40 -1.10 1.80
N PHE A 18 7.61 -0.08 2.13
CA PHE A 18 8.12 1.21 2.60
C PHE A 18 8.39 1.16 4.10
N ASP A 19 9.66 1.24 4.49
CA ASP A 19 10.09 1.24 5.89
C ASP A 19 10.48 2.64 6.37
N GLY A 20 10.12 3.00 7.60
CA GLY A 20 10.24 4.38 8.10
C GLY A 20 9.21 5.33 7.46
N TYR A 21 9.46 6.63 7.62
CA TYR A 21 8.58 7.71 7.12
C TYR A 21 8.88 8.09 5.68
N HIS A 22 7.84 8.12 4.86
CA HIS A 22 7.90 8.58 3.47
C HIS A 22 6.82 9.64 3.23
N SER A 23 7.17 10.72 2.55
CA SER A 23 6.26 11.79 2.14
C SER A 23 6.34 11.98 0.63
N ILE A 24 5.24 11.73 -0.06
CA ILE A 24 5.16 11.70 -1.52
C ILE A 24 4.21 12.83 -1.97
N PRO A 25 4.72 13.90 -2.60
CA PRO A 25 3.89 14.96 -3.13
C PRO A 25 3.17 14.52 -4.42
N PHE A 26 1.98 15.06 -4.65
CA PHE A 26 1.21 14.89 -5.87
C PHE A 26 0.99 16.25 -6.54
N SER A 27 1.15 16.29 -7.86
CA SER A 27 0.83 17.49 -8.63
C SER A 27 -0.67 17.55 -8.91
N SER A 28 -1.23 18.76 -9.00
CA SER A 28 -2.64 18.98 -9.35
C SER A 28 -2.99 18.48 -10.76
N GLY A 29 -2.01 18.39 -11.66
CA GLY A 29 -2.17 17.84 -13.01
C GLY A 29 -2.09 16.31 -13.09
N GLY A 30 -1.84 15.63 -11.97
CA GLY A 30 -1.67 14.17 -11.89
C GLY A 30 -0.25 13.74 -11.51
N ALA A 31 -0.06 12.44 -11.30
CA ALA A 31 1.23 11.86 -10.93
C ALA A 31 1.44 10.50 -11.58
N LEU A 32 2.70 10.19 -11.94
CA LEU A 32 3.14 8.89 -12.43
C LEU A 32 3.89 8.14 -11.32
N ILE A 33 3.41 6.96 -10.95
CA ILE A 33 4.11 6.05 -10.02
C ILE A 33 4.78 4.94 -10.84
N ALA A 34 6.10 5.05 -11.02
CA ALA A 34 6.90 4.11 -11.81
C ALA A 34 7.99 3.42 -10.97
N GLY A 35 8.48 2.27 -11.44
CA GLY A 35 9.47 1.45 -10.74
C GLY A 35 9.40 -0.02 -11.14
N ALA A 36 10.43 -0.79 -10.79
CA ALA A 36 10.53 -2.22 -11.10
C ALA A 36 9.39 -3.07 -10.50
N SER A 37 9.22 -4.30 -10.96
CA SER A 37 8.31 -5.25 -10.29
C SER A 37 8.71 -5.44 -8.82
N GLY A 38 7.74 -5.55 -7.93
CA GLY A 38 7.99 -5.66 -6.49
C GLY A 38 8.38 -4.36 -5.77
N SER A 39 8.57 -3.23 -6.48
CA SER A 39 9.02 -1.96 -5.87
C SER A 39 7.98 -1.23 -5.00
N GLY A 40 6.81 -1.83 -4.74
CA GLY A 40 5.78 -1.23 -3.87
C GLY A 40 4.77 -0.28 -4.52
N LYS A 41 4.76 -0.14 -5.86
CA LYS A 41 3.81 0.76 -6.56
C LYS A 41 2.34 0.52 -6.19
N SER A 42 1.89 -0.75 -6.26
CA SER A 42 0.53 -1.12 -5.86
C SER A 42 0.28 -0.90 -4.37
N SER A 43 1.31 -1.02 -3.53
CA SER A 43 1.19 -0.73 -2.09
C SER A 43 0.85 0.73 -1.84
N LEU A 44 1.44 1.68 -2.59
CA LEU A 44 1.08 3.09 -2.49
C LEU A 44 -0.36 3.37 -2.94
N LEU A 45 -0.79 2.76 -4.05
CA LEU A 45 -2.18 2.90 -4.55
C LEU A 45 -3.20 2.31 -3.56
N ASP A 46 -2.86 1.18 -2.93
CA ASP A 46 -3.66 0.57 -1.88
C ASP A 46 -3.70 1.44 -0.60
N ALA A 47 -2.60 2.15 -0.27
CA ALA A 47 -2.56 3.11 0.83
C ALA A 47 -3.53 4.27 0.61
N ILE A 48 -3.53 4.85 -0.59
CA ILE A 48 -4.47 5.93 -0.98
C ILE A 48 -5.91 5.43 -0.83
N SER A 49 -6.18 4.20 -1.29
CA SER A 49 -7.52 3.59 -1.20
C SER A 49 -8.04 3.45 0.24
N LEU A 50 -7.16 3.35 1.24
CA LEU A 50 -7.56 3.33 2.66
C LEU A 50 -8.24 4.63 3.10
N GLY A 51 -7.82 5.77 2.53
CA GLY A 51 -8.36 7.09 2.87
C GLY A 51 -9.78 7.33 2.34
N PHE A 52 -10.22 6.53 1.36
CA PHE A 52 -11.50 6.70 0.68
C PHE A 52 -12.55 5.66 1.04
N LEU A 53 -12.13 4.43 1.33
CA LEU A 53 -13.05 3.31 1.43
C LEU A 53 -13.35 2.96 2.90
N PRO A 54 -14.63 2.88 3.28
CA PRO A 54 -14.99 2.33 4.58
C PRO A 54 -14.44 0.90 4.71
N PHE A 55 -14.16 0.48 5.94
CA PHE A 55 -13.39 -0.73 6.24
C PHE A 55 -13.85 -1.98 5.47
N ASN A 56 -15.16 -2.10 5.26
CA ASN A 56 -15.87 -3.22 4.64
C ASN A 56 -15.86 -3.22 3.10
N ARG A 57 -15.37 -2.14 2.46
CA ARG A 57 -15.28 -2.01 0.99
C ARG A 57 -13.84 -1.99 0.48
N ARG A 58 -12.85 -2.21 1.34
CA ARG A 58 -11.43 -2.22 0.97
C ARG A 58 -11.06 -3.52 0.25
N ASN A 59 -11.11 -3.50 -1.08
CA ASN A 59 -10.51 -4.54 -1.92
C ASN A 59 -9.08 -4.12 -2.29
N PHE A 60 -8.10 -4.66 -1.56
CA PHE A 60 -6.69 -4.49 -1.93
C PHE A 60 -6.43 -5.15 -3.28
N ASN A 61 -5.68 -4.47 -4.14
CA ASN A 61 -5.30 -4.99 -5.45
C ASN A 61 -4.69 -6.39 -5.27
N ALA A 62 -5.22 -7.45 -5.89
CA ALA A 62 -4.59 -8.78 -5.86
C ALA A 62 -3.43 -8.81 -6.86
N SER A 63 -2.19 -9.00 -6.40
CA SER A 63 -1.07 -9.25 -7.31
C SER A 63 -1.36 -10.51 -8.12
N GLY A 64 -1.32 -10.42 -9.45
CA GLY A 64 -1.61 -11.50 -10.39
C GLY A 64 -0.54 -12.58 -10.47
N ASP A 65 -0.16 -13.18 -9.34
CA ASP A 65 0.42 -14.52 -9.38
C ASP A 65 -0.75 -15.50 -9.58
N ASN A 66 -0.97 -15.91 -10.83
CA ASN A 66 -1.97 -16.91 -11.19
C ASN A 66 -1.72 -18.29 -10.55
N THR A 67 -0.57 -18.49 -9.89
CA THR A 67 -0.28 -19.65 -9.02
C THR A 67 -0.80 -19.48 -7.58
N ALA A 68 -1.18 -18.26 -7.19
CA ALA A 68 -1.71 -17.91 -5.87
C ALA A 68 -3.22 -17.59 -5.88
N ALA A 69 -3.87 -17.72 -7.05
CA ALA A 69 -5.32 -17.68 -7.21
C ALA A 69 -5.97 -18.92 -6.54
N GLY A 70 -5.96 -18.94 -5.21
CA GLY A 70 -6.48 -20.05 -4.40
C GLY A 70 -5.77 -20.24 -3.06
N SER A 71 -4.58 -19.67 -2.85
CA SER A 71 -3.88 -19.75 -1.57
C SER A 71 -4.15 -18.50 -0.72
N SER A 72 -4.47 -18.69 0.56
CA SER A 72 -4.58 -17.61 1.57
C SER A 72 -3.32 -16.71 1.61
N ALA A 73 -2.17 -17.26 1.19
CA ALA A 73 -0.90 -16.57 1.06
C ALA A 73 -0.86 -15.48 -0.04
N GLY A 74 -1.60 -15.62 -1.14
CA GLY A 74 -1.64 -14.62 -2.23
C GLY A 74 -2.56 -13.42 -1.96
N ARG A 75 -3.50 -13.55 -1.02
CA ARG A 75 -4.49 -12.50 -0.74
C ARG A 75 -3.81 -11.34 0.01
N ARG A 76 -3.79 -10.14 -0.57
CA ARG A 76 -3.30 -8.93 0.11
C ARG A 76 -4.30 -8.50 1.18
N THR A 77 -3.82 -8.45 2.41
CA THR A 77 -4.58 -8.09 3.62
C THR A 77 -3.85 -6.95 4.32
N VAL A 78 -4.56 -6.20 5.17
CA VAL A 78 -3.97 -5.07 5.90
C VAL A 78 -2.75 -5.52 6.73
N ASP A 79 -2.82 -6.68 7.38
CA ASP A 79 -1.72 -7.21 8.20
C ASP A 79 -0.45 -7.46 7.37
N LYS A 80 -0.58 -7.92 6.11
CA LYS A 80 0.56 -8.10 5.21
C LYS A 80 1.21 -6.78 4.84
N TYR A 81 0.42 -5.71 4.68
CA TYR A 81 0.98 -4.38 4.49
C TYR A 81 1.65 -3.84 5.75
N VAL A 82 1.01 -3.95 6.92
CA VAL A 82 1.57 -3.51 8.20
C VAL A 82 2.88 -4.22 8.52
N ARG A 83 2.98 -5.53 8.26
CA ARG A 83 4.22 -6.31 8.48
C ARG A 83 5.24 -6.17 7.34
N GLY A 84 4.81 -5.70 6.18
CA GLY A 84 5.68 -5.51 5.00
C GLY A 84 6.03 -6.82 4.31
N ALA A 85 5.01 -7.57 3.88
CA ALA A 85 5.20 -8.78 3.07
C ALA A 85 5.87 -8.42 1.73
N TRP A 86 6.99 -9.07 1.40
CA TRP A 86 7.76 -8.78 0.19
C TRP A 86 8.13 -10.00 -0.65
N GLY A 87 7.97 -11.21 -0.10
CA GLY A 87 8.30 -12.43 -0.83
C GLY A 87 7.78 -13.68 -0.12
N GLN A 88 8.04 -14.83 -0.73
CA GLN A 88 7.69 -16.14 -0.21
C GLN A 88 8.89 -17.06 -0.33
N ARG A 89 9.23 -17.76 0.75
CA ARG A 89 10.30 -18.78 0.75
C ARG A 89 9.65 -20.15 0.90
N SER A 90 10.03 -21.09 0.03
CA SER A 90 9.68 -22.50 0.17
C SER A 90 10.85 -23.22 0.80
N ASP A 91 10.60 -23.97 1.88
CA ASP A 91 11.61 -24.81 2.53
C ASP A 91 10.98 -26.16 2.89
N GLY A 92 11.50 -27.25 2.32
CA GLY A 92 11.06 -28.62 2.62
C GLY A 92 9.56 -28.91 2.46
N GLY A 93 8.86 -28.20 1.55
CA GLY A 93 7.42 -28.35 1.34
C GLY A 93 6.54 -27.38 2.13
N THR A 94 7.13 -26.57 3.02
CA THR A 94 6.41 -25.50 3.74
C THR A 94 6.69 -24.15 3.09
N SER A 95 5.64 -23.43 2.73
CA SER A 95 5.72 -22.07 2.21
C SER A 95 5.55 -21.05 3.34
N ARG A 96 6.50 -20.12 3.46
CA ARG A 96 6.45 -19.02 4.44
C ARG A 96 6.53 -17.66 3.76
N VAL A 97 5.64 -16.75 4.16
CA VAL A 97 5.70 -15.34 3.73
C VAL A 97 6.85 -14.64 4.45
N MET A 98 7.63 -13.87 3.72
CA MET A 98 8.73 -13.07 4.25
C MET A 98 8.25 -11.64 4.50
N TYR A 99 8.50 -11.14 5.71
CA TYR A 99 8.07 -9.82 6.17
C TYR A 99 9.29 -8.95 6.49
N LEU A 100 9.23 -7.65 6.20
CA LEU A 100 10.26 -6.69 6.58
C LEU A 100 10.33 -6.46 8.09
N ARG A 101 9.19 -6.56 8.78
CA ARG A 101 9.05 -6.21 10.21
C ARG A 101 8.93 -7.42 11.13
N GLY A 102 9.36 -8.59 10.64
CA GLY A 102 9.44 -9.83 11.40
C GLY A 102 8.13 -10.25 12.10
N ASP A 103 8.28 -11.04 13.15
CA ASP A 103 7.17 -11.67 13.89
C ASP A 103 6.70 -10.84 15.10
N GLY A 104 7.46 -9.83 15.50
CA GLY A 104 7.15 -8.95 16.63
C GLY A 104 5.99 -7.97 16.36
N THR A 105 5.78 -7.07 17.32
CA THR A 105 4.80 -5.98 17.21
C THR A 105 5.14 -5.09 16.02
N ALA A 106 4.22 -4.96 15.07
CA ALA A 106 4.35 -4.09 13.90
C ALA A 106 3.23 -3.05 13.91
N TRP A 107 3.55 -1.85 13.44
CA TRP A 107 2.59 -0.76 13.28
C TRP A 107 2.84 -0.05 11.96
N SER A 108 1.80 0.59 11.44
CA SER A 108 1.86 1.40 10.23
C SER A 108 0.91 2.57 10.34
N ALA A 109 1.23 3.66 9.64
CA ALA A 109 0.36 4.81 9.49
C ALA A 109 0.27 5.21 8.02
N VAL A 110 -0.91 5.65 7.61
CA VAL A 110 -1.15 6.22 6.28
C VAL A 110 -1.94 7.50 6.49
N ALA A 111 -1.46 8.60 5.88
CA ALA A 111 -2.18 9.86 5.83
C ALA A 111 -2.28 10.32 4.37
N VAL A 112 -3.46 10.80 4.01
CA VAL A 112 -3.78 11.29 2.67
C VAL A 112 -4.25 12.73 2.81
N THR A 113 -3.58 13.65 2.15
CA THR A 113 -3.89 15.09 2.20
C THR A 113 -4.49 15.53 0.88
N TYR A 114 -5.62 16.23 0.95
CA TYR A 114 -6.23 16.92 -0.18
C TYR A 114 -5.96 18.41 -0.04
N ALA A 115 -5.82 19.09 -1.17
CA ALA A 115 -5.83 20.54 -1.24
C ALA A 115 -6.91 20.97 -2.25
N SER A 116 -7.53 22.11 -2.02
CA SER A 116 -8.37 22.76 -3.02
C SER A 116 -7.59 23.78 -3.85
N ASP A 117 -8.19 24.17 -4.98
CA ASP A 117 -7.76 25.31 -5.78
C ASP A 117 -7.82 26.65 -5.03
N SER A 118 -8.55 26.71 -3.91
CA SER A 118 -8.61 27.88 -3.01
C SER A 118 -7.55 27.86 -1.90
N GLY A 119 -6.76 26.78 -1.79
CA GLY A 119 -5.71 26.64 -0.77
C GLY A 119 -6.17 26.08 0.57
N ARG A 120 -7.38 25.49 0.62
CA ARG A 120 -7.91 24.76 1.79
C ARG A 120 -7.45 23.30 1.84
#